data_AF-A0A8T7JFR1-F1
#
_entry.id   AF-A0A8T7JFR1-F1
#
_cell.length_a   1.000
_cell.length_b   1.000
_cell.length_c   1.000
_cell.angle_alpha   90.00
_cell.angle_beta   90.00
_cell.angle_gamma   90.00
#
_symmetry.space_group_name_H-M   'P 1'
#
loop_
_entity.id
_entity.type
_entity.pdbx_description
1 polymer ?
#
loop_
_entity_poly.entity_id
_entity_poly.type
_entity_poly.pdbx_seq_one_letter_code
_entity_poly.pdbx_strand_id
1 'polypeptide(L)'
;MWSQQPTALNDFAAKRLEHLKHFINEQTQFAPLLESQNWLKSLTLSDYVFNSFQHFPDITHALITEDFINTPLSVASIEAELTNLITPCQEDAQLYKALRDFRRIHQMRLIHRDINRLGSLQQTLEELTILADASIRCALNWLDKKLQQRYGQPIGKTSNKPQSLIVIAMGKQGARELNLSSDIDLIFAFNESGDTQAQEDQKSISNQEYFTKLGQALIQSLDKVTQDGFVYRVDMRLRPYGQSGPLAMNFNALENYYHDQGRDWERYAMIKARAVTGEQTQIDELMSILRPFSYRKYVDFSAFESLRDMKSRIRQETVRRNLANNVKLGSGGIREIEFIAQAFQLIRGGQEIELQQPNIFKVFQFLTENEYLPYEAIKDLLAAYEFLRDTEHAIQGINDEQSQTLPSDELNQARIAAYVGCENWQTFSDCLVQHREKVSLHFKNIVADENDDEEQTDIEPWRNIWFQHADDDLGDDPINTQALQSTLQRLRDLAEHKMQAIGKHRLDKAMPLLLKALWQCEQPLETLERLVPLLEAVLRRTAYLVLLSENPQALQQLVRLCEASPWIAQSISEAPILLDELLHPAHLYNPTDKRGMEEDLQQRLLRIDPLDLEEQMDAMRHYASAHK
;
A
#
# COMPACT_ATOMS: atom_id res chain seq x y z
N MET A 1 6.76 41.32 8.58
CA MET A 1 6.67 39.88 8.24
C MET A 1 5.58 39.62 7.21
N TRP A 2 4.36 40.11 7.42
CA TRP A 2 3.17 39.75 6.64
C TRP A 2 2.72 40.82 5.63
N SER A 3 3.56 41.79 5.27
CA SER A 3 3.15 42.96 4.46
C SER A 3 2.68 42.63 3.04
N GLN A 4 3.02 41.45 2.52
CA GLN A 4 2.56 40.93 1.22
C GLN A 4 1.42 39.90 1.35
N GLN A 5 0.99 39.60 2.57
CA GLN A 5 0.01 38.55 2.86
C GLN A 5 -1.39 39.16 3.09
N PRO A 6 -2.48 38.37 2.93
CA PRO A 6 -3.84 38.88 3.04
C PRO A 6 -4.13 39.59 4.38
N THR A 7 -5.04 40.57 4.36
CA THR A 7 -5.40 41.38 5.54
C THR A 7 -5.85 40.52 6.72
N ALA A 8 -6.63 39.46 6.46
CA ALA A 8 -7.10 38.54 7.50
C ALA A 8 -5.96 37.89 8.30
N LEU A 9 -4.86 37.51 7.64
CA LEU A 9 -3.71 36.91 8.30
C LEU A 9 -2.91 37.94 9.11
N ASN A 10 -2.78 39.18 8.60
CA ASN A 10 -2.15 40.28 9.31
C ASN A 10 -2.90 40.63 10.61
N ASP A 11 -4.22 40.78 10.52
CA ASP A 11 -5.06 41.11 11.68
C ASP A 11 -5.03 39.99 12.73
N PHE A 12 -5.03 38.74 12.27
CA PHE A 12 -4.91 37.58 13.16
C PHE A 12 -3.53 37.49 13.83
N ALA A 13 -2.44 37.73 13.09
CA ALA A 13 -1.08 37.78 13.63
C ALA A 13 -0.94 38.87 14.70
N ALA A 14 -1.55 40.05 14.49
CA ALA A 14 -1.54 41.14 15.46
C ALA A 14 -2.24 40.74 16.78
N LYS A 15 -3.42 40.12 16.70
CA LYS A 15 -4.14 39.59 17.87
C LYS A 15 -3.32 38.54 18.62
N ARG A 16 -2.68 37.61 17.90
CA ARG A 16 -1.81 36.60 18.52
C ARG A 16 -0.60 37.20 19.20
N LEU A 17 0.00 38.24 18.62
CA LEU A 17 1.13 38.94 19.23
C LEU A 17 0.72 39.62 20.55
N GLU A 18 -0.48 40.20 20.63
CA GLU A 18 -0.99 40.78 21.88
C GLU A 18 -1.18 39.71 22.97
N HIS A 19 -1.80 38.57 22.63
CA HIS A 19 -1.93 37.45 23.56
C HIS A 19 -0.58 36.89 24.02
N LEU A 20 0.38 36.77 23.09
CA LEU A 20 1.74 36.30 23.41
C LEU A 20 2.45 37.24 24.38
N LYS A 21 2.32 38.57 24.20
CA LYS A 21 2.88 39.54 25.14
C LYS A 21 2.30 39.40 26.54
N HIS A 22 0.99 39.15 26.65
CA HIS A 22 0.36 38.92 27.95
C HIS A 22 0.88 37.64 28.62
N PHE A 23 0.97 36.53 27.88
CA PHE A 23 1.54 35.27 28.36
C PHE A 23 2.99 35.42 28.83
N ILE A 24 3.83 36.13 28.07
CA ILE A 24 5.25 36.33 28.41
C ILE A 24 5.44 37.22 29.65
N ASN A 25 4.51 38.15 29.92
CA ASN A 25 4.55 38.92 31.16
C ASN A 25 4.40 38.02 32.41
N GLU A 26 3.67 36.92 32.29
CA GLU A 26 3.52 35.93 33.36
C GLU A 26 4.63 34.86 33.35
N GLN A 27 5.20 34.58 32.18
CA GLN A 27 6.20 33.53 31.94
C GLN A 27 7.43 34.11 31.21
N THR A 28 8.23 34.92 31.92
CA THR A 28 9.31 35.73 31.32
C THR A 28 10.39 34.92 30.61
N GLN A 29 10.54 33.64 30.93
CA GLN A 29 11.47 32.74 30.25
C GLN A 29 11.18 32.58 28.75
N PHE A 30 9.94 32.84 28.30
CA PHE A 30 9.57 32.79 26.88
C PHE A 30 9.75 34.12 26.13
N ALA A 31 10.38 35.12 26.74
CA ALA A 31 10.69 36.39 26.08
C ALA A 31 11.39 36.26 24.70
N PRO A 32 12.32 35.31 24.47
CA PRO A 32 12.96 35.12 23.17
C PRO A 32 11.98 34.86 22.00
N LEU A 33 10.77 34.36 22.28
CA LEU A 33 9.74 34.15 21.24
C LEU A 33 9.31 35.45 20.55
N LEU A 34 9.36 36.60 21.25
CA LEU A 34 9.00 37.90 20.68
C LEU A 34 10.06 38.46 19.72
N GLU A 35 11.31 38.04 19.90
CA GLU A 35 12.44 38.51 19.10
C GLU A 35 12.65 37.64 17.85
N SER A 36 12.19 36.39 17.88
CA SER A 36 12.33 35.45 16.77
C SER A 36 11.19 35.54 15.76
N GLN A 37 11.56 35.95 14.55
CA GLN A 37 10.65 35.97 13.41
C GLN A 37 10.07 34.58 13.08
N ASN A 38 10.89 33.53 13.12
CA ASN A 38 10.43 32.17 12.84
C ASN A 38 9.39 31.69 13.85
N TRP A 39 9.56 32.05 15.13
CA TRP A 39 8.58 31.74 16.17
C TRP A 39 7.28 32.50 15.99
N LEU A 40 7.33 33.80 15.71
CA LEU A 40 6.12 34.58 15.39
C LEU A 40 5.37 33.99 14.18
N LYS A 41 6.10 33.49 13.17
CA LYS A 41 5.52 32.78 12.03
C LYS A 41 4.79 31.51 12.47
N SER A 42 5.47 30.60 13.18
CA SER A 42 4.87 29.35 13.67
C SER A 42 3.68 29.58 14.61
N LEU A 43 3.83 30.52 15.52
CA LEU A 43 2.79 30.98 16.44
C LEU A 43 1.69 31.79 15.75
N THR A 44 1.73 32.02 14.44
CA THR A 44 0.60 32.60 13.68
C THR A 44 -0.10 31.51 12.88
N LEU A 45 0.68 30.63 12.24
CA LEU A 45 0.19 29.61 11.32
C LEU A 45 -0.33 28.35 12.02
N SER A 46 0.07 28.07 13.26
CA SER A 46 -0.37 26.88 14.01
C SER A 46 -1.07 27.24 15.32
N ASP A 47 -2.37 26.97 15.42
CA ASP A 47 -3.12 26.96 16.68
C ASP A 47 -2.58 25.91 17.65
N TYR A 48 -2.18 24.73 17.16
CA TYR A 48 -1.60 23.69 18.00
C TYR A 48 -0.35 24.14 18.75
N VAL A 49 0.61 24.77 18.05
CA VAL A 49 1.86 25.26 18.67
C VAL A 49 1.53 26.38 19.67
N PHE A 50 0.71 27.35 19.28
CA PHE A 50 0.35 28.47 20.14
C PHE A 50 -0.37 28.01 21.43
N ASN A 51 -1.38 27.16 21.30
CA ASN A 51 -2.12 26.63 22.43
C ASN A 51 -1.23 25.77 23.33
N SER A 52 -0.28 25.01 22.76
CA SER A 52 0.61 24.15 23.54
C SER A 52 1.57 24.94 24.44
N PHE A 53 2.08 26.10 23.99
CA PHE A 53 2.85 27.00 24.88
C PHE A 53 2.02 27.51 26.06
N GLN A 54 0.75 27.85 25.82
CA GLN A 54 -0.13 28.39 26.87
C GLN A 54 -0.53 27.33 27.91
N HIS A 55 -0.85 26.11 27.46
CA HIS A 55 -1.39 25.06 28.34
C HIS A 55 -0.31 24.18 28.96
N PHE A 56 0.88 24.08 28.35
CA PHE A 56 1.97 23.21 28.80
C PHE A 56 3.32 23.96 28.84
N PRO A 57 3.43 25.10 29.56
CA PRO A 57 4.65 25.89 29.60
C PRO A 57 5.86 25.08 30.13
N ASP A 58 5.65 24.20 31.11
CA ASP A 58 6.73 23.47 31.78
C ASP A 58 7.55 22.58 30.84
N ILE A 59 6.91 21.97 29.83
CA ILE A 59 7.59 21.06 28.89
C ILE A 59 8.12 21.78 27.65
N THR A 60 7.65 23.00 27.37
CA THR A 60 7.99 23.73 26.12
C THR A 60 9.26 24.56 26.21
N HIS A 61 9.89 24.64 27.38
CA HIS A 61 11.15 25.36 27.57
C HIS A 61 12.29 24.83 26.68
N ALA A 62 12.30 23.56 26.31
CA ALA A 62 13.31 23.04 25.39
C ALA A 62 13.21 23.65 23.99
N LEU A 63 12.04 24.14 23.55
CA LEU A 63 11.86 24.71 22.21
C LEU A 63 12.53 26.07 22.03
N ILE A 64 12.76 26.80 23.10
CA ILE A 64 13.40 28.12 23.03
C ILE A 64 14.93 28.05 22.97
N THR A 65 15.52 26.85 22.98
CA THR A 65 16.95 26.66 22.74
C THR A 65 17.21 26.33 21.27
N GLU A 66 18.16 27.03 20.64
CA GLU A 66 18.48 26.82 19.22
C GLU A 66 18.96 25.40 18.93
N ASP A 67 19.68 24.79 19.86
CA ASP A 67 20.22 23.43 19.71
C ASP A 67 19.11 22.39 19.55
N PHE A 68 18.03 22.48 20.34
CA PHE A 68 16.94 21.49 20.27
C PHE A 68 16.18 21.55 18.94
N ILE A 69 15.92 22.76 18.43
CA ILE A 69 15.21 22.96 17.16
C ILE A 69 16.05 22.51 15.97
N ASN A 70 17.36 22.80 15.96
CA ASN A 70 18.20 22.63 14.79
C ASN A 70 18.88 21.25 14.71
N THR A 71 19.07 20.56 15.83
CA THR A 71 19.73 19.24 15.86
C THR A 71 18.86 18.18 15.18
N PRO A 72 19.32 17.51 14.10
CA PRO A 72 18.57 16.43 13.46
C PRO A 72 18.29 15.28 14.43
N LEU A 73 17.11 14.66 14.32
CA LEU A 73 16.77 13.53 15.20
C LEU A 73 17.42 12.25 14.69
N SER A 74 18.08 11.53 15.58
CA SER A 74 18.58 10.17 15.32
C SER A 74 17.80 9.15 16.13
N VAL A 75 17.71 7.91 15.62
CA VAL A 75 17.03 6.80 16.32
C VAL A 75 17.61 6.64 17.74
N ALA A 76 18.94 6.58 17.86
CA ALA A 76 19.62 6.36 19.14
C ALA A 76 19.36 7.48 20.15
N SER A 77 19.40 8.75 19.72
CA SER A 77 19.16 9.89 20.63
C SER A 77 17.72 9.91 21.13
N ILE A 78 16.76 9.67 20.23
CA ILE A 78 15.33 9.69 20.54
C ILE A 78 14.94 8.51 21.44
N GLU A 79 15.45 7.32 21.17
CA GLU A 79 15.21 6.15 22.03
C GLU A 79 15.82 6.35 23.42
N ALA A 80 17.02 6.92 23.51
CA ALA A 80 17.65 7.23 24.80
C ALA A 80 16.84 8.28 25.59
N GLU A 81 16.42 9.36 24.93
CA GLU A 81 15.58 10.40 25.53
C GLU A 81 14.28 9.78 26.09
N LEU A 82 13.53 9.05 25.26
CA LEU A 82 12.26 8.48 25.68
C LEU A 82 12.44 7.39 26.74
N THR A 83 13.48 6.56 26.64
CA THR A 83 13.81 5.56 27.66
C THR A 83 14.08 6.21 29.02
N ASN A 84 14.82 7.33 29.04
CA ASN A 84 15.09 8.09 30.26
C ASN A 84 13.81 8.67 30.87
N LEU A 85 12.87 9.13 30.04
CA LEU A 85 11.57 9.64 30.49
C LEU A 85 10.69 8.55 31.10
N ILE A 86 10.68 7.33 30.54
CA ILE A 86 9.76 6.27 30.98
C ILE A 86 10.34 5.33 32.05
N THR A 87 11.67 5.22 32.18
CA THR A 87 12.31 4.32 33.16
C THR A 87 11.85 4.58 34.61
N PRO A 88 11.66 5.84 35.07
CA PRO A 88 11.15 6.11 36.41
C PRO A 88 9.68 5.73 36.63
N CYS A 89 8.90 5.54 35.55
CA CYS A 89 7.47 5.27 35.64
C CYS A 89 7.21 3.89 36.25
N GLN A 90 6.30 3.84 37.23
CA GLN A 90 5.85 2.61 37.89
C GLN A 90 4.41 2.26 37.48
N GLU A 91 3.59 3.28 37.21
CA GLU A 91 2.18 3.13 36.89
C GLU A 91 1.87 3.53 35.44
N ASP A 92 0.79 2.95 34.88
CA ASP A 92 0.38 3.19 33.49
C ASP A 92 0.09 4.67 33.26
N ALA A 93 -0.50 5.36 34.25
CA ALA A 93 -0.78 6.80 34.17
C ALA A 93 0.50 7.64 33.98
N GLN A 94 1.61 7.25 34.60
CA GLN A 94 2.90 7.93 34.45
C GLN A 94 3.49 7.69 33.06
N LEU A 95 3.46 6.45 32.59
CA LEU A 95 3.86 6.11 31.22
C LEU A 95 3.06 6.92 30.20
N TYR A 96 1.74 6.99 30.38
CA TYR A 96 0.83 7.66 29.44
C TYR A 96 1.14 9.16 29.37
N LYS A 97 1.39 9.79 30.53
CA LYS A 97 1.78 11.20 30.57
C LYS A 97 3.13 11.41 29.88
N ALA A 98 4.15 10.62 30.21
CA ALA A 98 5.50 10.75 29.65
C ALA A 98 5.49 10.65 28.11
N LEU A 99 4.77 9.68 27.55
CA LEU A 99 4.64 9.52 26.09
C LEU A 99 3.95 10.73 25.42
N ARG A 100 2.94 11.32 26.06
CA ARG A 100 2.20 12.48 25.53
C ARG A 100 3.01 13.75 25.60
N ASP A 101 3.72 13.98 26.70
CA ASP A 101 4.63 15.12 26.85
C ASP A 101 5.75 15.05 25.80
N PHE A 102 6.36 13.86 25.64
CA PHE A 102 7.36 13.58 24.61
C PHE A 102 6.83 13.83 23.20
N ARG A 103 5.66 13.30 22.86
CA ARG A 103 5.06 13.52 21.54
C ARG A 103 4.74 14.99 21.32
N ARG A 104 4.22 15.70 22.33
CA ARG A 104 3.86 17.12 22.23
C ARG A 104 5.07 17.98 21.89
N ILE A 105 6.17 17.82 22.64
CA ILE A 105 7.35 18.66 22.47
C ILE A 105 7.98 18.47 21.08
N HIS A 106 8.06 17.22 20.61
CA HIS A 106 8.63 16.92 19.29
C HIS A 106 7.67 17.28 18.14
N GLN A 107 6.35 17.13 18.33
CA GLN A 107 5.37 17.62 17.35
C GLN A 107 5.48 19.14 17.15
N MET A 108 5.61 19.90 18.24
CA MET A 108 5.81 21.36 18.17
C MET A 108 7.11 21.71 17.45
N ARG A 109 8.21 21.01 17.78
CA ARG A 109 9.50 21.15 17.10
C ARG A 109 9.37 20.92 15.60
N LEU A 110 8.72 19.82 15.19
CA LEU A 110 8.58 19.46 13.78
C LEU A 110 7.67 20.42 13.02
N ILE A 111 6.54 20.82 13.58
CA ILE A 111 5.68 21.85 12.98
C ILE A 111 6.45 23.16 12.80
N HIS A 112 7.25 23.57 13.80
CA HIS A 112 8.08 24.77 13.70
C HIS A 112 9.13 24.66 12.59
N ARG A 113 9.86 23.54 12.53
CA ARG A 113 10.88 23.29 11.49
C ARG A 113 10.27 23.29 10.10
N ASP A 114 9.11 22.66 9.94
CA ASP A 114 8.44 22.51 8.65
C ASP A 114 7.85 23.84 8.14
N ILE A 115 7.18 24.62 9.01
CA ILE A 115 6.69 25.98 8.70
C ILE A 115 7.82 26.90 8.21
N ASN A 116 9.01 26.74 8.78
CA ASN A 116 10.17 27.61 8.51
C ASN A 116 11.16 26.98 7.52
N ARG A 117 10.84 25.82 6.94
CA ARG A 117 11.70 25.11 5.96
C ARG A 117 13.14 24.90 6.46
N LEU A 118 13.28 24.55 7.75
CA LEU A 118 14.57 24.26 8.39
C LEU A 118 15.09 22.85 8.09
N GLY A 119 14.37 22.09 7.28
CA GLY A 119 14.73 20.78 6.76
C GLY A 119 13.95 20.49 5.47
N SER A 120 14.42 19.53 4.70
CA SER A 120 13.68 18.99 3.55
C SER A 120 12.44 18.23 4.02
N LEU A 121 11.44 18.08 3.13
CA LEU A 121 10.28 17.24 3.40
C LEU A 121 10.70 15.83 3.85
N GLN A 122 11.62 15.19 3.12
CA GLN A 122 12.13 13.85 3.42
C GLN A 122 12.68 13.74 4.85
N GLN A 123 13.43 14.75 5.31
CA GLN A 123 13.92 14.79 6.69
C GLN A 123 12.76 14.89 7.68
N THR A 124 11.77 15.75 7.44
CA THR A 124 10.58 15.85 8.32
C THR A 124 9.83 14.52 8.40
N LEU A 125 9.61 13.85 7.26
CA LEU A 125 8.94 12.55 7.19
C LEU A 125 9.69 11.45 7.95
N GLU A 126 11.01 11.44 7.81
CA GLU A 126 11.89 10.51 8.50
C GLU A 126 11.89 10.77 10.01
N GLU A 127 12.05 12.02 10.45
CA GLU A 127 12.01 12.39 11.87
C GLU A 127 10.66 12.04 12.52
N LEU A 128 9.53 12.27 11.83
CA LEU A 128 8.20 11.84 12.28
C LEU A 128 8.13 10.31 12.48
N THR A 129 8.70 9.56 11.54
CA THR A 129 8.72 8.09 11.62
C THR A 129 9.61 7.61 12.78
N ILE A 130 10.77 8.23 12.98
CA ILE A 130 11.68 7.92 14.10
C ILE A 130 10.96 8.08 15.45
N LEU A 131 10.20 9.17 15.62
CA LEU A 131 9.44 9.43 16.84
C LEU A 131 8.34 8.37 17.07
N ALA A 132 7.62 7.99 16.01
CA ALA A 132 6.59 6.96 16.09
C ALA A 132 7.18 5.59 16.46
N ASP A 133 8.25 5.19 15.77
CA ASP A 133 8.93 3.91 15.99
C ASP A 133 9.55 3.83 17.40
N ALA A 134 10.15 4.91 17.90
CA ALA A 134 10.69 4.97 19.25
C ALA A 134 9.57 4.91 20.30
N SER A 135 8.45 5.61 20.07
CA SER A 135 7.27 5.56 20.96
C SER A 135 6.74 4.14 21.09
N ILE A 136 6.65 3.40 19.97
CA ILE A 136 6.23 2.00 19.94
C ILE A 136 7.24 1.12 20.69
N ARG A 137 8.53 1.20 20.34
CA ARG A 137 9.60 0.36 20.93
C ARG A 137 9.71 0.55 22.43
N CYS A 138 9.82 1.80 22.88
CA CYS A 138 10.00 2.11 24.30
C CYS A 138 8.75 1.75 25.12
N ALA A 139 7.55 2.06 24.64
CA ALA A 139 6.30 1.70 25.32
C ALA A 139 6.12 0.18 25.39
N LEU A 140 6.35 -0.54 24.29
CA LEU A 140 6.26 -2.00 24.24
C LEU A 140 7.22 -2.64 25.25
N ASN A 141 8.49 -2.20 25.28
CA ASN A 141 9.48 -2.74 26.20
C ASN A 141 9.13 -2.52 27.68
N TRP A 142 8.55 -1.36 28.02
CA TRP A 142 8.08 -1.09 29.38
C TRP A 142 6.88 -1.97 29.75
N LEU A 143 5.90 -2.05 28.85
CA LEU A 143 4.68 -2.84 29.06
C LEU A 143 4.97 -4.33 29.14
N ASP A 144 5.87 -4.84 28.30
CA ASP A 144 6.27 -6.24 28.30
C ASP A 144 6.93 -6.61 29.64
N LYS A 145 7.89 -5.81 30.13
CA LYS A 145 8.49 -6.02 31.46
C LYS A 145 7.44 -6.08 32.57
N LYS A 146 6.46 -5.17 32.56
CA LYS A 146 5.36 -5.16 33.53
C LYS A 146 4.47 -6.41 33.41
N LEU A 147 4.22 -6.87 32.18
CA LEU A 147 3.37 -8.03 31.93
C LEU A 147 4.08 -9.35 32.31
N GLN A 148 5.38 -9.45 32.08
CA GLN A 148 6.22 -10.58 32.51
C GLN A 148 6.25 -10.73 34.04
N GLN A 149 6.20 -9.63 34.81
CA GLN A 149 6.10 -9.70 36.28
C GLN A 149 4.81 -10.38 36.76
N ARG A 150 3.76 -10.41 35.93
CA ARG A 150 2.46 -10.99 36.30
C ARG A 150 2.28 -12.41 35.76
N TYR A 151 2.77 -12.68 34.55
CA TYR A 151 2.47 -13.90 33.83
C TYR A 151 3.70 -14.75 33.50
N GLY A 152 4.91 -14.26 33.76
CA GLY A 152 6.16 -14.89 33.32
C GLY A 152 6.52 -14.56 31.87
N GLN A 153 7.71 -15.01 31.44
CA GLN A 153 8.22 -14.75 30.09
C GLN A 153 7.55 -15.70 29.07
N PRO A 154 7.04 -15.23 27.92
CA PRO A 154 6.48 -16.09 26.88
C PRO A 154 7.58 -16.97 26.26
N ILE A 155 7.43 -18.29 26.34
CA ILE A 155 8.37 -19.26 25.75
C ILE A 155 7.66 -20.00 24.62
N GLY A 156 8.39 -20.20 23.53
CA GLY A 156 7.86 -20.88 22.37
C GLY A 156 7.87 -22.41 22.53
N LYS A 157 6.82 -23.07 22.04
CA LYS A 157 6.56 -24.51 22.27
C LYS A 157 7.60 -25.42 21.62
N THR A 158 8.09 -25.06 20.43
CA THR A 158 9.00 -25.92 19.65
C THR A 158 10.44 -25.51 19.87
N SER A 159 10.72 -24.21 19.83
CA SER A 159 12.10 -23.70 19.99
C SER A 159 12.58 -23.68 21.44
N ASN A 160 11.66 -23.64 22.41
CA ASN A 160 11.94 -23.40 23.83
C ASN A 160 12.75 -22.10 24.06
N LYS A 161 12.56 -21.10 23.18
CA LYS A 161 13.18 -19.78 23.26
C LYS A 161 12.18 -18.71 23.64
N PRO A 162 12.63 -17.59 24.25
CA PRO A 162 11.81 -16.41 24.46
C PRO A 162 11.14 -15.94 23.17
N GLN A 163 9.87 -15.59 23.28
CA GLN A 163 9.08 -15.00 22.20
C GLN A 163 8.92 -13.50 22.42
N SER A 164 8.70 -12.76 21.34
CA SER A 164 8.51 -11.30 21.41
C SER A 164 7.38 -10.88 20.49
N LEU A 165 6.70 -9.79 20.87
CA LEU A 165 5.72 -9.16 20.00
C LEU A 165 6.45 -8.36 18.91
N ILE A 166 6.20 -8.70 17.67
CA ILE A 166 6.66 -7.98 16.49
C ILE A 166 5.55 -7.05 16.04
N VAL A 167 5.85 -5.75 16.06
CA VAL A 167 4.98 -4.71 15.54
C VAL A 167 5.42 -4.41 14.11
N ILE A 168 4.51 -4.63 13.17
CA ILE A 168 4.71 -4.35 11.75
C ILE A 168 4.02 -3.02 11.48
N ALA A 169 4.80 -2.00 11.13
CA ALA A 169 4.28 -0.74 10.63
C ALA A 169 3.88 -0.91 9.16
N MET A 170 2.69 -0.42 8.84
CA MET A 170 2.11 -0.43 7.50
C MET A 170 2.04 1.01 6.96
N GLY A 171 1.61 1.15 5.70
CA GLY A 171 1.30 2.45 5.12
C GLY A 171 2.46 3.45 5.22
N LYS A 172 2.16 4.69 5.60
CA LYS A 172 3.16 5.77 5.65
C LYS A 172 4.28 5.50 6.67
N GLN A 173 3.97 4.94 7.83
CA GLN A 173 4.98 4.64 8.84
C GLN A 173 5.95 3.55 8.33
N GLY A 174 5.41 2.49 7.73
CA GLY A 174 6.22 1.42 7.17
C GLY A 174 7.14 1.88 6.04
N ALA A 175 6.65 2.81 5.21
CA ALA A 175 7.43 3.49 4.16
C ALA A 175 8.45 4.54 4.65
N ARG A 176 8.47 4.86 5.95
CA ARG A 176 9.23 5.99 6.53
C ARG A 176 8.83 7.34 5.93
N GLU A 177 7.53 7.51 5.74
CA GLU A 177 6.91 8.66 5.10
C GLU A 177 5.77 9.25 5.94
N LEU A 178 5.84 9.09 7.26
CA LEU A 178 4.77 9.51 8.18
C LEU A 178 4.52 11.03 8.07
N ASN A 179 3.24 11.44 8.11
CA ASN A 179 2.84 12.86 8.06
C ASN A 179 2.64 13.42 9.48
N LEU A 180 2.60 14.75 9.64
CA LEU A 180 2.47 15.47 10.92
C LEU A 180 1.33 14.95 11.79
N SER A 181 0.15 14.70 11.22
CA SER A 181 -1.00 14.12 11.91
C SER A 181 -1.57 12.96 11.11
N SER A 182 -0.94 11.78 11.26
CA SER A 182 -1.40 10.52 10.68
C SER A 182 -1.67 9.47 11.74
N ASP A 183 -2.57 8.55 11.41
CA ASP A 183 -2.69 7.29 12.13
C ASP A 183 -1.44 6.44 11.89
N ILE A 184 -1.14 5.57 12.85
CA ILE A 184 -0.16 4.50 12.67
C ILE A 184 -0.90 3.19 12.41
N ASP A 185 -0.74 2.67 11.20
CA ASP A 185 -1.33 1.40 10.77
C ASP A 185 -0.43 0.25 11.23
N LEU A 186 -0.89 -0.60 12.14
CA LEU A 186 -0.09 -1.66 12.74
C LEU A 186 -0.68 -3.06 12.55
N ILE A 187 0.20 -4.05 12.41
CA ILE A 187 -0.12 -5.48 12.52
C ILE A 187 0.78 -6.09 13.61
N PHE A 188 0.22 -6.93 14.47
CA PHE A 188 1.01 -7.63 15.49
C PHE A 188 1.21 -9.09 15.12
N ALA A 189 2.45 -9.54 15.21
CA ALA A 189 2.85 -10.91 14.98
C ALA A 189 3.78 -11.40 16.10
N PHE A 190 3.93 -12.72 16.22
CA PHE A 190 4.94 -13.35 17.07
C PHE A 190 5.39 -14.67 16.42
N ASN A 191 6.58 -15.17 16.75
CA ASN A 191 7.14 -16.33 16.06
C ASN A 191 6.25 -17.58 16.21
N GLU A 192 6.13 -18.11 17.43
CA GLU A 192 5.47 -19.39 17.64
C GLU A 192 4.53 -19.44 18.86
N SER A 193 3.57 -20.37 18.77
CA SER A 193 2.70 -20.72 19.89
C SER A 193 3.50 -21.30 21.05
N GLY A 194 2.94 -21.22 22.26
CA GLY A 194 3.56 -21.69 23.49
C GLY A 194 2.86 -21.10 24.69
N ASP A 195 3.53 -21.14 25.84
CA ASP A 195 2.99 -20.69 27.12
C ASP A 195 4.05 -19.87 27.87
N THR A 196 3.59 -19.00 28.76
CA THR A 196 4.48 -18.23 29.60
C THR A 196 5.10 -19.11 30.69
N GLN A 197 6.41 -18.95 30.91
CA GLN A 197 7.14 -19.57 32.00
C GLN A 197 6.92 -18.76 33.28
N ALA A 198 5.83 -19.08 33.98
CA ALA A 198 5.44 -18.46 35.24
C ALA A 198 6.26 -19.02 36.43
N GLN A 199 6.57 -18.14 37.39
CA GLN A 199 7.07 -18.52 38.72
C GLN A 199 5.94 -19.04 39.62
N GLU A 200 6.24 -19.58 40.81
CA GLU A 200 5.26 -20.23 41.70
C GLU A 200 4.07 -19.32 42.10
N ASP A 201 4.28 -18.00 42.14
CA ASP A 201 3.29 -16.97 42.47
C ASP A 201 2.59 -16.35 41.24
N GLN A 202 2.97 -16.77 40.04
CA GLN A 202 2.46 -16.22 38.78
C GLN A 202 1.49 -17.19 38.10
N LYS A 203 0.56 -16.62 37.30
CA LYS A 203 -0.33 -17.42 36.45
C LYS A 203 0.31 -17.62 35.08
N SER A 204 0.53 -18.86 34.66
CA SER A 204 0.89 -19.17 33.28
C SER A 204 -0.31 -18.99 32.33
N ILE A 205 -0.07 -18.40 31.17
CA ILE A 205 -1.05 -18.19 30.09
C ILE A 205 -0.42 -18.52 28.74
N SER A 206 -1.24 -18.79 27.73
CA SER A 206 -0.73 -19.02 26.36
C SER A 206 -0.06 -17.76 25.78
N ASN A 207 0.91 -17.93 24.89
CA ASN A 207 1.54 -16.85 24.15
C ASN A 207 0.51 -16.01 23.38
N GLN A 208 -0.51 -16.66 22.80
CA GLN A 208 -1.60 -15.96 22.10
C GLN A 208 -2.34 -15.00 23.04
N GLU A 209 -2.69 -15.45 24.25
CA GLU A 209 -3.33 -14.60 25.25
C GLU A 209 -2.38 -13.49 25.73
N TYR A 210 -1.12 -13.83 26.01
CA TYR A 210 -0.09 -12.89 26.46
C TYR A 210 0.09 -11.74 25.46
N PHE A 211 0.33 -12.05 24.19
CA PHE A 211 0.56 -11.07 23.14
C PHE A 211 -0.70 -10.27 22.77
N THR A 212 -1.89 -10.87 22.93
CA THR A 212 -3.14 -10.11 22.82
C THR A 212 -3.26 -9.06 23.92
N LYS A 213 -2.95 -9.40 25.18
CA LYS A 213 -2.95 -8.44 26.29
C LYS A 213 -1.88 -7.36 26.11
N LEU A 214 -0.67 -7.74 25.71
CA LEU A 214 0.42 -6.80 25.45
C LEU A 214 0.07 -5.82 24.33
N GLY A 215 -0.47 -6.32 23.21
CA GLY A 215 -0.93 -5.49 22.10
C GLY A 215 -2.05 -4.52 22.51
N GLN A 216 -3.02 -4.96 23.32
CA GLN A 216 -4.07 -4.10 23.86
C GLN A 216 -3.50 -2.99 24.75
N ALA A 217 -2.55 -3.31 25.62
CA ALA A 217 -1.91 -2.33 26.49
C ALA A 217 -1.07 -1.31 25.70
N LEU A 218 -0.40 -1.74 24.63
CA LEU A 218 0.33 -0.86 23.72
C LEU A 218 -0.60 0.09 22.98
N ILE A 219 -1.70 -0.41 22.40
CA ILE A 219 -2.72 0.44 21.75
C ILE A 219 -3.24 1.46 22.75
N GLN A 220 -3.55 1.04 23.98
CA GLN A 220 -4.07 1.93 25.01
C GLN A 220 -3.08 3.03 25.41
N SER A 221 -1.77 2.73 25.49
CA SER A 221 -0.76 3.73 25.85
C SER A 221 -0.60 4.81 24.79
N LEU A 222 -0.71 4.43 23.50
CA LEU A 222 -0.54 5.31 22.36
C LEU A 222 -1.81 6.11 21.99
N ASP A 223 -2.97 5.45 21.94
CA ASP A 223 -4.20 5.98 21.31
C ASP A 223 -5.13 6.71 22.29
N LYS A 224 -5.21 6.23 23.54
CA LYS A 224 -6.21 6.73 24.51
C LYS A 224 -6.12 8.25 24.68
N VAL A 225 -7.20 8.99 24.47
CA VAL A 225 -7.19 10.43 24.79
C VAL A 225 -7.25 10.62 26.31
N THR A 226 -6.25 11.30 26.87
CA THR A 226 -6.20 11.74 28.28
C THR A 226 -6.26 13.27 28.36
N GLN A 227 -6.20 13.83 29.57
CA GLN A 227 -6.05 15.28 29.75
C GLN A 227 -4.78 15.84 29.08
N ASP A 228 -3.75 15.01 28.92
CA ASP A 228 -2.49 15.35 28.26
C ASP A 228 -2.55 15.09 26.74
N GLY A 229 -3.71 14.72 26.18
CA GLY A 229 -3.92 14.43 24.76
C GLY A 229 -3.72 12.95 24.40
N PHE A 230 -3.15 12.67 23.23
CA PHE A 230 -2.85 11.33 22.72
C PHE A 230 -1.43 11.31 22.13
N VAL A 231 -0.88 10.11 21.89
CA VAL A 231 0.43 9.93 21.24
C VAL A 231 0.22 9.76 19.74
N TYR A 232 -0.42 8.66 19.35
CA TYR A 232 -0.80 8.36 17.97
C TYR A 232 -2.13 7.61 17.95
N ARG A 233 -2.98 7.94 16.97
CA ARG A 233 -4.17 7.14 16.66
C ARG A 233 -3.71 5.83 16.04
N VAL A 234 -4.16 4.69 16.55
CA VAL A 234 -3.68 3.38 16.10
C VAL A 234 -4.76 2.69 15.25
N ASP A 235 -4.41 2.33 14.02
CA ASP A 235 -5.28 1.57 13.14
C ASP A 235 -4.79 0.12 12.98
N MET A 236 -5.64 -0.83 13.37
CA MET A 236 -5.35 -2.27 13.29
C MET A 236 -6.12 -2.96 12.14
N ARG A 237 -6.77 -2.21 11.24
CA ARG A 237 -7.69 -2.77 10.22
C ARG A 237 -6.99 -3.55 9.10
N LEU A 238 -5.71 -3.31 8.86
CA LEU A 238 -4.93 -4.01 7.83
C LEU A 238 -4.47 -5.41 8.25
N ARG A 239 -4.68 -5.82 9.52
CA ARG A 239 -4.33 -7.16 9.97
C ARG A 239 -5.20 -8.24 9.30
N PRO A 240 -4.73 -9.49 9.22
CA PRO A 240 -5.52 -10.61 8.68
C PRO A 240 -6.93 -10.68 9.28
N TYR A 241 -7.92 -10.93 8.42
CA TYR A 241 -9.36 -10.93 8.76
C TYR A 241 -9.91 -9.58 9.26
N GLY A 242 -9.13 -8.49 9.15
CA GLY A 242 -9.53 -7.15 9.53
C GLY A 242 -9.96 -7.04 11.00
N GLN A 243 -11.01 -6.27 11.27
CA GLN A 243 -11.50 -6.04 12.64
C GLN A 243 -11.99 -7.30 13.36
N SER A 244 -12.43 -8.32 12.61
CA SER A 244 -12.90 -9.60 13.15
C SER A 244 -11.77 -10.58 13.44
N GLY A 245 -10.55 -10.29 12.99
CA GLY A 245 -9.38 -11.13 13.21
C GLY A 245 -8.77 -11.01 14.60
N PRO A 246 -7.96 -12.00 15.01
CA PRO A 246 -7.16 -11.91 16.23
C PRO A 246 -6.26 -10.67 16.19
N LEU A 247 -5.99 -10.10 17.36
CA LEU A 247 -5.18 -8.87 17.44
C LEU A 247 -3.70 -9.14 17.10
N ALA A 248 -3.19 -10.30 17.50
CA ALA A 248 -1.84 -10.78 17.20
C ALA A 248 -1.91 -12.20 16.64
N MET A 249 -1.06 -12.54 15.67
CA MET A 249 -1.01 -13.88 15.07
C MET A 249 0.40 -14.46 15.13
N ASN A 250 0.51 -15.78 15.30
CA ASN A 250 1.80 -16.45 15.11
C ASN A 250 2.16 -16.53 13.61
N PHE A 251 3.44 -16.78 13.31
CA PHE A 251 3.93 -16.83 11.93
C PHE A 251 3.24 -17.90 11.08
N ASN A 252 3.05 -19.11 11.60
CA ASN A 252 2.35 -20.17 10.86
C ASN A 252 0.93 -19.76 10.46
N ALA A 253 0.18 -19.11 11.36
CA ALA A 253 -1.17 -18.64 11.07
C ALA A 253 -1.17 -17.49 10.06
N LEU A 254 -0.16 -16.64 10.10
CA LEU A 254 0.02 -15.50 9.21
C LEU A 254 0.41 -15.97 7.79
N GLU A 255 1.32 -16.94 7.69
CA GLU A 255 1.72 -17.59 6.43
C GLU A 255 0.51 -18.27 5.76
N ASN A 256 -0.22 -19.12 6.50
CA ASN A 256 -1.42 -19.78 6.00
C ASN A 256 -2.45 -18.77 5.48
N TYR A 257 -2.64 -17.65 6.18
CA TYR A 257 -3.58 -16.61 5.75
C TYR A 257 -3.18 -15.99 4.40
N TYR A 258 -1.94 -15.52 4.27
CA TYR A 258 -1.50 -14.86 3.05
C TYR A 258 -1.35 -15.81 1.87
N HIS A 259 -1.03 -17.08 2.14
CA HIS A 259 -1.01 -18.14 1.13
C HIS A 259 -2.41 -18.46 0.61
N ASP A 260 -3.38 -18.73 1.51
CA ASP A 260 -4.68 -19.27 1.11
C ASP A 260 -5.74 -18.20 0.80
N GLN A 261 -5.68 -17.05 1.48
CA GLN A 261 -6.75 -16.04 1.50
C GLN A 261 -6.29 -14.63 1.11
N GLY A 262 -4.99 -14.42 0.93
CA GLY A 262 -4.41 -13.11 0.66
C GLY A 262 -4.87 -12.53 -0.68
N ARG A 263 -5.44 -11.32 -0.65
CA ARG A 263 -6.01 -10.60 -1.81
C ARG A 263 -5.02 -9.62 -2.42
N ASP A 264 -5.27 -9.22 -3.67
CA ASP A 264 -4.35 -8.35 -4.40
C ASP A 264 -4.20 -6.95 -3.81
N TRP A 265 -5.26 -6.40 -3.23
CA TRP A 265 -5.17 -5.15 -2.49
C TRP A 265 -4.36 -5.29 -1.19
N GLU A 266 -4.32 -6.49 -0.58
CA GLU A 266 -3.48 -6.77 0.59
C GLU A 266 -2.01 -6.82 0.18
N ARG A 267 -1.69 -7.33 -1.02
CA ARG A 267 -0.33 -7.24 -1.59
C ARG A 267 0.11 -5.79 -1.77
N TYR A 268 -0.78 -4.96 -2.34
CA TYR A 268 -0.55 -3.53 -2.50
C TYR A 268 -0.24 -2.83 -1.16
N ALA A 269 -0.96 -3.18 -0.09
CA ALA A 269 -0.69 -2.65 1.26
C ALA A 269 0.61 -3.20 1.86
N MET A 270 0.90 -4.50 1.64
CA MET A 270 2.04 -5.20 2.24
C MET A 270 3.39 -4.77 1.67
N ILE A 271 3.44 -4.16 0.48
CA ILE A 271 4.65 -3.49 -0.05
C ILE A 271 5.26 -2.52 0.97
N LYS A 272 4.39 -1.84 1.75
CA LYS A 272 4.82 -0.86 2.74
C LYS A 272 5.12 -1.47 4.11
N ALA A 273 5.02 -2.79 4.28
CA ALA A 273 5.23 -3.43 5.58
C ALA A 273 6.69 -3.37 6.04
N ARG A 274 6.90 -2.96 7.30
CA ARG A 274 8.22 -2.92 7.93
C ARG A 274 8.10 -3.26 9.41
N ALA A 275 8.90 -4.21 9.89
CA ALA A 275 8.99 -4.49 11.32
C ALA A 275 9.64 -3.30 12.06
N VAL A 276 9.01 -2.89 13.17
CA VAL A 276 9.47 -1.83 14.08
C VAL A 276 10.10 -2.44 15.34
N THR A 277 9.66 -3.63 15.73
CA THR A 277 10.14 -4.36 16.90
C THR A 277 10.50 -5.79 16.52
N GLY A 278 11.18 -6.50 17.43
CA GLY A 278 11.66 -7.86 17.21
C GLY A 278 13.16 -7.92 16.97
N GLU A 279 13.74 -9.10 17.20
CA GLU A 279 15.14 -9.37 16.89
C GLU A 279 15.33 -9.55 15.39
N GLN A 280 16.52 -9.21 14.87
CA GLN A 280 16.78 -9.26 13.41
C GLN A 280 16.44 -10.62 12.81
N THR A 281 16.76 -11.73 13.50
CA THR A 281 16.45 -13.08 13.01
C THR A 281 14.96 -13.36 12.90
N GLN A 282 14.15 -12.81 13.82
CA GLN A 282 12.69 -12.95 13.78
C GLN A 282 12.07 -12.07 12.70
N ILE A 283 12.65 -10.89 12.49
CA ILE A 283 12.26 -9.98 11.40
C ILE A 283 12.55 -10.65 10.04
N ASP A 284 13.72 -11.25 9.87
CA ASP A 284 14.09 -11.93 8.63
C ASP A 284 13.14 -13.09 8.31
N GLU A 285 12.75 -13.87 9.31
CA GLU A 285 11.76 -14.95 9.20
C GLU A 285 10.35 -14.42 8.87
N LEU A 286 9.90 -13.33 9.53
CA LEU A 286 8.64 -12.69 9.17
C LEU A 286 8.67 -12.18 7.71
N MET A 287 9.76 -11.55 7.30
CA MET A 287 9.89 -10.99 5.95
C MET A 287 10.01 -12.09 4.89
N SER A 288 10.53 -13.28 5.21
CA SER A 288 10.52 -14.41 4.29
C SER A 288 9.11 -14.94 4.00
N ILE A 289 8.15 -14.73 4.92
CA ILE A 289 6.73 -15.00 4.71
C ILE A 289 6.06 -13.88 3.89
N LEU A 290 6.32 -12.62 4.25
CA LEU A 290 5.62 -11.47 3.66
C LEU A 290 6.10 -11.08 2.26
N ARG A 291 7.40 -11.23 1.96
CA ARG A 291 7.96 -10.82 0.66
C ARG A 291 7.41 -11.64 -0.51
N PRO A 292 7.35 -12.98 -0.49
CA PRO A 292 6.76 -13.76 -1.58
C PRO A 292 5.27 -13.45 -1.81
N PHE A 293 4.55 -13.09 -0.74
CA PHE A 293 3.18 -12.60 -0.86
C PHE A 293 3.12 -11.22 -1.53
N SER A 294 3.98 -10.29 -1.15
CA SER A 294 3.96 -8.92 -1.67
C SER A 294 4.46 -8.84 -3.12
N TYR A 295 5.54 -9.55 -3.42
CA TYR A 295 6.29 -9.49 -4.67
C TYR A 295 6.30 -10.85 -5.35
N ARG A 296 5.39 -11.03 -6.32
CA ARG A 296 5.27 -12.29 -7.05
C ARG A 296 6.50 -12.50 -7.95
N LYS A 297 7.16 -13.66 -7.84
CA LYS A 297 8.27 -14.04 -8.74
C LYS A 297 7.83 -14.07 -10.21
N TYR A 298 6.62 -14.57 -10.45
CA TYR A 298 5.99 -14.62 -11.76
C TYR A 298 4.74 -13.73 -11.75
N VAL A 299 4.73 -12.76 -12.66
CA VAL A 299 3.61 -11.84 -12.87
C VAL A 299 2.88 -12.30 -14.11
N ASP A 300 1.69 -12.82 -13.89
CA ASP A 300 0.76 -13.20 -14.95
C ASP A 300 -0.17 -12.03 -15.30
N PHE A 301 -0.96 -12.19 -16.36
CA PHE A 301 -1.94 -11.20 -16.77
C PHE A 301 -2.95 -10.84 -15.65
N SER A 302 -3.19 -11.77 -14.72
CA SER A 302 -4.06 -11.56 -13.57
C SER A 302 -3.60 -10.42 -12.66
N ALA A 303 -2.29 -10.19 -12.56
CA ALA A 303 -1.75 -9.09 -11.77
C ALA A 303 -2.02 -7.72 -12.41
N PHE A 304 -1.96 -7.63 -13.74
CA PHE A 304 -2.27 -6.39 -14.47
C PHE A 304 -3.75 -6.06 -14.39
N GLU A 305 -4.63 -7.06 -14.53
CA GLU A 305 -6.07 -6.91 -14.32
C GLU A 305 -6.36 -6.34 -12.91
N SER A 306 -5.76 -6.92 -11.87
CA SER A 306 -5.93 -6.43 -10.49
C SER A 306 -5.43 -4.99 -10.29
N LEU A 307 -4.37 -4.58 -10.98
CA LEU A 307 -3.93 -3.17 -10.99
C LEU A 307 -4.96 -2.25 -11.66
N ARG A 308 -5.54 -2.65 -12.81
CA ARG A 308 -6.59 -1.88 -13.48
C ARG A 308 -7.83 -1.74 -12.61
N ASP A 309 -8.24 -2.81 -11.94
CA ASP A 309 -9.34 -2.79 -10.98
C ASP A 309 -9.09 -1.79 -9.85
N MET A 310 -7.89 -1.80 -9.27
CA MET A 310 -7.51 -0.83 -8.23
C MET A 310 -7.49 0.60 -8.77
N LYS A 311 -6.92 0.82 -9.96
CA LYS A 311 -6.90 2.13 -10.65
C LYS A 311 -8.32 2.65 -10.89
N SER A 312 -9.23 1.80 -11.38
CA SER A 312 -10.64 2.12 -11.62
C SER A 312 -11.36 2.49 -10.33
N ARG A 313 -11.17 1.72 -9.25
CA ARG A 313 -11.76 2.03 -7.93
C ARG A 313 -11.30 3.37 -7.39
N ILE A 314 -10.01 3.72 -7.55
CA ILE A 314 -9.47 5.03 -7.14
C ILE A 314 -10.19 6.16 -7.90
N ARG A 315 -10.36 6.04 -9.22
CA ARG A 315 -11.07 7.04 -10.03
C ARG A 315 -12.54 7.16 -9.62
N GLN A 316 -13.24 6.04 -9.50
CA GLN A 316 -14.66 6.02 -9.14
C GLN A 316 -14.92 6.61 -7.74
N GLU A 317 -14.06 6.31 -6.75
CA GLU A 317 -14.17 6.87 -5.40
C GLU A 317 -14.04 8.41 -5.42
N THR A 318 -13.11 8.92 -6.23
CA THR A 318 -12.85 10.35 -6.39
C THR A 318 -14.07 11.10 -6.92
N VAL A 319 -14.68 10.58 -7.99
CA VAL A 319 -15.89 11.16 -8.62
C VAL A 319 -17.09 11.06 -7.68
N ARG A 320 -17.35 9.87 -7.11
CA ARG A 320 -18.52 9.62 -6.26
C ARG A 320 -18.59 10.51 -5.03
N ARG A 321 -17.44 10.84 -4.43
CA ARG A 321 -17.36 11.60 -3.18
C ARG A 321 -17.09 13.10 -3.37
N ASN A 322 -17.02 13.58 -4.63
CA ASN A 322 -16.71 14.98 -4.97
C ASN A 322 -15.47 15.51 -4.22
N LEU A 323 -14.36 14.76 -4.28
CA LEU A 323 -13.15 15.01 -3.47
C LEU A 323 -12.21 16.06 -4.08
N ALA A 324 -12.73 17.01 -4.87
CA ALA A 324 -11.91 18.03 -5.54
C ALA A 324 -11.04 18.82 -4.56
N ASN A 325 -11.55 19.11 -3.37
CA ASN A 325 -10.84 19.85 -2.32
C ASN A 325 -9.93 18.97 -1.44
N ASN A 326 -9.77 17.67 -1.72
CA ASN A 326 -8.93 16.79 -0.92
C ASN A 326 -7.56 16.56 -1.59
N VAL A 327 -6.47 16.92 -0.93
CA VAL A 327 -5.11 16.86 -1.53
C VAL A 327 -4.59 15.44 -1.73
N LYS A 328 -5.11 14.47 -0.98
CA LYS A 328 -4.71 13.06 -1.06
C LYS A 328 -5.57 12.26 -2.03
N LEU A 329 -6.88 12.46 -1.93
CA LEU A 329 -7.90 11.64 -2.59
C LEU A 329 -8.51 12.29 -3.84
N GLY A 330 -8.32 13.60 -4.03
CA GLY A 330 -8.73 14.28 -5.25
C GLY A 330 -7.92 13.80 -6.45
N SER A 331 -8.44 14.06 -7.64
CA SER A 331 -7.75 13.74 -8.90
C SER A 331 -6.40 14.43 -8.94
N GLY A 332 -5.35 13.70 -9.34
CA GLY A 332 -3.97 14.18 -9.31
C GLY A 332 -3.37 14.29 -7.91
N GLY A 333 -4.03 13.71 -6.90
CA GLY A 333 -3.61 13.76 -5.50
C GLY A 333 -2.51 12.76 -5.15
N ILE A 334 -2.08 12.82 -3.88
CA ILE A 334 -0.98 12.00 -3.33
C ILE A 334 -1.19 10.50 -3.61
N ARG A 335 -2.43 9.99 -3.50
CA ARG A 335 -2.74 8.58 -3.70
C ARG A 335 -2.43 8.11 -5.13
N GLU A 336 -2.66 8.94 -6.14
CA GLU A 336 -2.36 8.59 -7.53
C GLU A 336 -0.84 8.45 -7.75
N ILE A 337 -0.03 9.32 -7.12
CA ILE A 337 1.44 9.23 -7.15
C ILE A 337 1.92 7.94 -6.46
N GLU A 338 1.40 7.65 -5.27
CA GLU A 338 1.69 6.40 -4.54
C GLU A 338 1.34 5.17 -5.40
N PHE A 339 0.19 5.20 -6.08
CA PHE A 339 -0.23 4.11 -6.95
C PHE A 339 0.74 3.88 -8.11
N ILE A 340 1.23 4.94 -8.77
CA ILE A 340 2.20 4.82 -9.86
C ILE A 340 3.44 4.05 -9.38
N ALA A 341 4.05 4.48 -8.26
CA ALA A 341 5.23 3.83 -7.71
C ALA A 341 4.95 2.36 -7.33
N GLN A 342 3.87 2.11 -6.60
CA GLN A 342 3.52 0.77 -6.11
C GLN A 342 3.11 -0.19 -7.23
N ALA A 343 2.56 0.31 -8.34
CA ALA A 343 2.27 -0.51 -9.52
C ALA A 343 3.55 -1.12 -10.10
N PHE A 344 4.64 -0.35 -10.21
CA PHE A 344 5.94 -0.88 -10.62
C PHE A 344 6.47 -1.91 -9.61
N GLN A 345 6.33 -1.63 -8.32
CA GLN A 345 6.77 -2.57 -7.28
C GLN A 345 6.01 -3.91 -7.35
N LEU A 346 4.69 -3.90 -7.60
CA LEU A 346 3.90 -5.12 -7.76
C LEU A 346 4.28 -5.93 -9.01
N ILE A 347 4.57 -5.25 -10.12
CA ILE A 347 4.86 -5.91 -11.41
C ILE A 347 6.32 -6.35 -11.52
N ARG A 348 7.26 -5.59 -10.96
CA ARG A 348 8.69 -5.81 -11.15
C ARG A 348 9.42 -6.22 -9.88
N GLY A 349 8.89 -5.96 -8.70
CA GLY A 349 9.60 -6.21 -7.43
C GLY A 349 9.93 -7.68 -7.16
N GLY A 350 9.28 -8.64 -7.83
CA GLY A 350 9.68 -10.05 -7.77
C GLY A 350 10.94 -10.39 -8.55
N GLN A 351 11.32 -9.56 -9.53
CA GLN A 351 12.50 -9.70 -10.38
C GLN A 351 13.60 -8.69 -9.97
N GLU A 352 13.18 -7.48 -9.59
CA GLU A 352 14.04 -6.37 -9.19
C GLU A 352 13.99 -6.18 -7.68
N ILE A 353 15.00 -6.68 -6.97
CA ILE A 353 15.04 -6.68 -5.49
C ILE A 353 15.08 -5.25 -4.93
N GLU A 354 15.69 -4.33 -5.67
CA GLU A 354 15.79 -2.91 -5.36
C GLU A 354 14.43 -2.19 -5.35
N LEU A 355 13.40 -2.77 -5.97
CA LEU A 355 12.01 -2.31 -5.86
C LEU A 355 11.29 -2.86 -4.61
N GLN A 356 11.88 -3.80 -3.87
CA GLN A 356 11.32 -4.33 -2.62
C GLN A 356 11.59 -3.43 -1.41
N GLN A 357 11.54 -2.13 -1.60
CA GLN A 357 11.76 -1.13 -0.56
C GLN A 357 10.61 -0.14 -0.54
N PRO A 358 10.07 0.19 0.65
CA PRO A 358 8.75 0.81 0.75
C PRO A 358 8.77 2.33 0.52
N ASN A 359 9.95 2.95 0.42
CA ASN A 359 10.10 4.40 0.35
C ASN A 359 10.04 4.91 -1.09
N ILE A 360 9.07 5.77 -1.37
CA ILE A 360 8.70 6.28 -2.69
C ILE A 360 9.84 7.03 -3.38
N PHE A 361 10.65 7.79 -2.62
CA PHE A 361 11.76 8.55 -3.20
C PHE A 361 12.83 7.62 -3.75
N LYS A 362 13.16 6.57 -3.00
CA LYS A 362 14.09 5.54 -3.48
C LYS A 362 13.48 4.73 -4.64
N VAL A 363 12.16 4.52 -4.66
CA VAL A 363 11.48 3.80 -5.77
C VAL A 363 11.61 4.63 -7.03
N PHE A 364 11.28 5.92 -6.98
CA PHE A 364 11.44 6.82 -8.10
C PHE A 364 12.89 7.00 -8.54
N GLN A 365 13.85 7.00 -7.61
CA GLN A 365 15.27 6.99 -7.95
C GLN A 365 15.61 5.75 -8.80
N PHE A 366 15.23 4.55 -8.35
CA PHE A 366 15.46 3.31 -9.09
C PHE A 366 14.77 3.31 -10.47
N LEU A 367 13.53 3.79 -10.54
CA LEU A 367 12.79 3.89 -11.82
C LEU A 367 13.44 4.88 -12.80
N THR A 368 14.11 5.91 -12.29
CA THR A 368 14.88 6.86 -13.11
C THR A 368 16.15 6.22 -13.64
N GLU A 369 16.94 5.60 -12.75
CA GLU A 369 18.26 5.03 -13.06
C GLU A 369 18.17 3.88 -14.08
N ASN A 370 17.03 3.17 -14.12
CA ASN A 370 16.79 2.03 -15.01
C ASN A 370 15.81 2.35 -16.16
N GLU A 371 15.48 3.63 -16.38
CA GLU A 371 14.68 4.10 -17.51
C GLU A 371 13.27 3.48 -17.62
N TYR A 372 12.69 3.00 -16.51
CA TYR A 372 11.32 2.47 -16.49
C TYR A 372 10.25 3.55 -16.64
N LEU A 373 10.58 4.79 -16.27
CA LEU A 373 9.77 5.96 -16.54
C LEU A 373 10.66 7.08 -17.10
N PRO A 374 10.13 7.93 -17.99
CA PRO A 374 10.86 9.11 -18.47
C PRO A 374 11.27 10.03 -17.33
N TYR A 375 12.49 10.57 -17.39
CA TYR A 375 13.03 11.49 -16.38
C TYR A 375 12.08 12.66 -16.06
N GLU A 376 11.49 13.30 -17.08
CA GLU A 376 10.55 14.41 -16.86
C GLU A 376 9.27 13.96 -16.15
N ALA A 377 8.80 12.72 -16.36
CA ALA A 377 7.63 12.19 -15.65
C ALA A 377 7.93 12.03 -14.16
N ILE A 378 9.09 11.46 -13.81
CA ILE A 378 9.50 11.29 -12.40
C ILE A 378 9.72 12.64 -11.73
N LYS A 379 10.35 13.59 -12.42
CA LYS A 379 10.54 14.96 -11.93
C LYS A 379 9.21 15.66 -11.65
N ASP A 380 8.24 15.56 -12.56
CA ASP A 380 6.89 16.09 -12.35
C ASP A 380 6.20 15.44 -11.14
N LEU A 381 6.30 14.11 -11.01
CA LEU A 381 5.69 13.35 -9.91
C LEU A 381 6.32 13.70 -8.56
N LEU A 382 7.65 13.81 -8.47
CA LEU A 382 8.35 14.21 -7.24
C LEU A 382 8.02 15.64 -6.82
N ALA A 383 8.03 16.59 -7.76
CA ALA A 383 7.67 17.97 -7.48
C ALA A 383 6.20 18.09 -7.01
N ALA A 384 5.29 17.34 -7.64
CA ALA A 384 3.90 17.28 -7.20
C ALA A 384 3.76 16.60 -5.83
N TYR A 385 4.50 15.52 -5.57
CA TYR A 385 4.49 14.84 -4.28
C TYR A 385 4.93 15.76 -3.17
N GLU A 386 6.05 16.48 -3.34
CA GLU A 386 6.55 17.43 -2.36
C GLU A 386 5.54 18.55 -2.08
N PHE A 387 5.00 19.18 -3.12
CA PHE A 387 4.01 20.25 -2.97
C PHE A 387 2.72 19.78 -2.29
N LEU A 388 2.20 18.62 -2.67
CA LEU A 388 0.97 18.06 -2.09
C LEU A 388 1.19 17.62 -0.63
N ARG A 389 2.35 17.05 -0.30
CA ARG A 389 2.71 16.66 1.07
C ARG A 389 2.88 17.89 1.94
N ASP A 390 3.58 18.93 1.47
CA ASP A 390 3.67 20.21 2.16
C ASP A 390 2.31 20.85 2.41
N THR A 391 1.41 20.75 1.43
CA THR A 391 0.03 21.21 1.60
C THR A 391 -0.73 20.38 2.64
N GLU A 392 -0.58 19.05 2.62
CA GLU A 392 -1.15 18.16 3.65
C GLU A 392 -0.59 18.50 5.04
N HIS A 393 0.71 18.78 5.15
CA HIS A 393 1.37 19.23 6.38
C HIS A 393 0.83 20.58 6.85
N ALA A 394 0.61 21.53 5.94
CA ALA A 394 0.02 22.83 6.26
C ALA A 394 -1.39 22.70 6.84
N ILE A 395 -2.23 21.84 6.25
CA ILE A 395 -3.59 21.56 6.73
C ILE A 395 -3.52 20.95 8.14
N GLN A 396 -2.72 19.90 8.32
CA GLN A 396 -2.62 19.17 9.58
C GLN A 396 -1.99 20.01 10.69
N GLY A 397 -0.95 20.78 10.37
CA GLY A 397 -0.16 21.57 11.32
C GLY A 397 -0.89 22.75 11.95
N ILE A 398 -2.05 23.17 11.41
CA ILE A 398 -2.87 24.23 12.02
C ILE A 398 -3.32 23.78 13.41
N ASN A 399 -3.98 22.62 13.51
CA ASN A 399 -4.61 22.13 14.73
C ASN A 399 -4.08 20.77 15.22
N ASP A 400 -3.13 20.17 14.50
CA ASP A 400 -2.76 18.76 14.67
C ASP A 400 -3.95 17.80 14.46
N GLU A 401 -4.65 18.03 13.35
CA GLU A 401 -5.84 17.28 12.97
C GLU A 401 -5.57 16.40 11.76
N GLN A 402 -6.20 15.22 11.73
CA GLN A 402 -6.13 14.30 10.60
C GLN A 402 -7.04 14.77 9.45
N SER A 403 -6.68 15.88 8.82
CA SER A 403 -7.37 16.42 7.65
C SER A 403 -6.48 16.41 6.42
N GLN A 404 -7.13 16.22 5.27
CA GLN A 404 -6.56 16.30 3.92
C GLN A 404 -7.40 17.25 3.04
N THR A 405 -8.41 17.88 3.63
CA THR A 405 -9.37 18.72 2.91
C THR A 405 -8.96 20.18 3.06
N LEU A 406 -8.89 20.89 1.93
CA LEU A 406 -8.60 22.31 1.90
C LEU A 406 -9.69 23.10 2.62
N PRO A 407 -9.33 24.14 3.39
CA PRO A 407 -10.26 24.96 4.13
C PRO A 407 -11.09 25.85 3.19
N SER A 408 -12.26 26.24 3.67
CA SER A 408 -13.13 27.20 3.00
C SER A 408 -13.06 28.60 3.61
N ASP A 409 -12.50 28.75 4.81
CA ASP A 409 -12.36 30.04 5.47
C ASP A 409 -11.10 30.79 5.03
N GLU A 410 -11.22 32.12 4.90
CA GLU A 410 -10.17 33.00 4.37
C GLU A 410 -8.88 32.95 5.20
N LEU A 411 -8.99 32.80 6.53
CA LEU A 411 -7.83 32.78 7.42
C LEU A 411 -6.98 31.53 7.17
N ASN A 412 -7.57 30.35 7.18
CA ASN A 412 -6.82 29.11 6.96
C ASN A 412 -6.34 28.97 5.51
N GLN A 413 -7.08 29.52 4.54
CA GLN A 413 -6.58 29.65 3.16
C GLN A 413 -5.30 30.50 3.11
N ALA A 414 -5.30 31.67 3.76
CA ALA A 414 -4.11 32.51 3.85
C ALA A 414 -2.96 31.82 4.60
N ARG A 415 -3.26 31.07 5.67
CA ARG A 415 -2.25 30.30 6.41
C ARG A 415 -1.60 29.22 5.55
N ILE A 416 -2.40 28.45 4.80
CA ILE A 416 -1.88 27.40 3.90
C ILE A 416 -1.01 28.01 2.81
N ALA A 417 -1.48 29.08 2.15
CA ALA A 417 -0.69 29.77 1.13
C ALA A 417 0.67 30.24 1.70
N ALA A 418 0.65 30.90 2.87
CA ALA A 418 1.88 31.33 3.52
C ALA A 418 2.79 30.19 4.00
N TYR A 419 2.21 29.04 4.39
CA TYR A 419 2.94 27.85 4.80
C TYR A 419 3.78 27.30 3.64
N VAL A 420 3.14 27.10 2.49
CA VAL A 420 3.79 26.53 1.30
C VAL A 420 4.62 27.56 0.52
N GLY A 421 4.63 28.82 0.94
CA GLY A 421 5.45 29.88 0.35
C GLY A 421 4.78 30.66 -0.79
N CYS A 422 3.47 30.54 -0.95
CA CYS A 422 2.69 31.33 -1.90
C CYS A 422 2.31 32.70 -1.32
N GLU A 423 2.21 33.71 -2.18
CA GLU A 423 1.84 35.08 -1.79
C GLU A 423 0.38 35.17 -1.31
N ASN A 424 -0.51 34.40 -1.93
CA ASN A 424 -1.94 34.39 -1.64
C ASN A 424 -2.57 33.06 -2.07
N TRP A 425 -3.85 32.91 -1.74
CA TRP A 425 -4.63 31.70 -2.04
C TRP A 425 -4.78 31.42 -3.54
N GLN A 426 -4.86 32.45 -4.39
CA GLN A 426 -5.00 32.26 -5.84
C GLN A 426 -3.74 31.64 -6.42
N THR A 427 -2.57 32.19 -6.10
CA THR A 427 -1.28 31.63 -6.53
C THR A 427 -1.10 30.18 -6.05
N PHE A 428 -1.49 29.89 -4.80
CA PHE A 428 -1.50 28.53 -4.29
C PHE A 428 -2.42 27.60 -5.11
N SER A 429 -3.64 28.05 -5.38
CA SER A 429 -4.64 27.26 -6.12
C SER A 429 -4.19 26.95 -7.54
N ASP A 430 -3.58 27.92 -8.23
CA ASP A 430 -3.05 27.74 -9.58
C ASP A 430 -1.90 26.72 -9.59
N CYS A 431 -0.96 26.81 -8.64
CA CYS A 431 0.11 25.81 -8.49
C CYS A 431 -0.44 24.41 -8.20
N LEU A 432 -1.45 24.30 -7.33
CA LEU A 432 -2.09 23.03 -6.99
C LEU A 432 -2.73 22.38 -8.23
N VAL A 433 -3.42 23.16 -9.06
CA VAL A 433 -4.03 22.68 -10.31
C VAL A 433 -2.96 22.16 -11.26
N GLN A 434 -1.88 22.91 -11.48
CA GLN A 434 -0.79 22.50 -12.37
C GLN A 434 -0.13 21.19 -11.94
N HIS A 435 0.13 21.01 -10.64
CA HIS A 435 0.69 19.75 -10.13
C HIS A 435 -0.29 18.60 -10.32
N ARG A 436 -1.57 18.78 -10.01
CA ARG A 436 -2.60 17.74 -10.16
C ARG A 436 -2.80 17.32 -11.60
N GLU A 437 -2.84 18.27 -12.55
CA GLU A 437 -2.98 17.95 -13.98
C GLU A 437 -1.83 17.07 -14.48
N LYS A 438 -0.59 17.36 -14.08
CA LYS A 438 0.58 16.54 -14.40
C LYS A 438 0.47 15.14 -13.82
N VAL A 439 0.08 15.02 -12.54
CA VAL A 439 -0.11 13.71 -11.89
C VAL A 439 -1.20 12.92 -12.59
N SER A 440 -2.35 13.54 -12.88
CA SER A 440 -3.46 12.87 -13.58
C SER A 440 -3.09 12.42 -14.98
N LEU A 441 -2.24 13.17 -15.70
CA LEU A 441 -1.70 12.75 -16.99
C LEU A 441 -0.86 11.48 -16.86
N HIS A 442 0.10 11.46 -15.93
CA HIS A 442 0.96 10.30 -15.70
C HIS A 442 0.17 9.09 -15.17
N PHE A 443 -0.79 9.33 -14.29
CA PHE A 443 -1.70 8.31 -13.76
C PHE A 443 -2.66 7.77 -14.83
N LYS A 444 -3.02 8.57 -15.83
CA LYS A 444 -3.80 8.05 -16.97
C LYS A 444 -3.00 7.02 -17.76
N ASN A 445 -1.73 7.33 -18.00
CA ASN A 445 -0.82 6.53 -18.82
C ASN A 445 -0.27 5.28 -18.10
N ILE A 446 -0.37 5.21 -16.76
CA ILE A 446 0.10 4.05 -16.01
C ILE A 446 -0.91 2.89 -16.12
N VAL A 447 -0.46 1.75 -16.64
CA VAL A 447 -1.30 0.58 -16.98
C VAL A 447 -2.37 0.95 -18.02
N ALA A 448 -2.29 0.37 -19.22
CA ALA A 448 -3.28 0.59 -20.27
C ALA A 448 -4.68 0.29 -19.71
N ASP A 449 -5.61 1.23 -19.84
CA ASP A 449 -7.03 0.97 -19.52
C ASP A 449 -7.55 -0.04 -20.56
N GLU A 450 -8.53 -0.88 -20.19
CA GLU A 450 -9.15 -1.81 -21.14
C GLU A 450 -9.91 -1.02 -22.22
N ASN A 451 -9.22 -0.85 -23.34
CA ASN A 451 -9.65 -0.53 -24.70
C ASN A 451 -10.58 0.69 -24.87
N ASP A 452 -10.10 1.64 -25.66
CA ASP A 452 -10.84 2.77 -26.23
C ASP A 452 -12.22 2.32 -26.75
N ASP A 453 -13.20 3.23 -26.66
CA ASP A 453 -14.64 3.00 -26.96
C ASP A 453 -14.93 2.25 -28.28
N GLU A 454 -13.99 2.18 -29.23
CA GLU A 454 -14.12 1.48 -30.51
C GLU A 454 -14.21 -0.05 -30.40
N GLU A 455 -13.52 -0.71 -29.45
CA GLU A 455 -13.58 -2.18 -29.32
C GLU A 455 -14.85 -2.69 -28.61
N GLN A 456 -15.49 -1.86 -27.79
CA GLN A 456 -16.69 -2.25 -27.03
C GLN A 456 -17.92 -2.43 -27.94
N THR A 457 -18.03 -1.65 -29.01
CA THR A 457 -19.14 -1.76 -29.98
C THR A 457 -19.12 -3.07 -30.79
N ASP A 458 -17.94 -3.64 -31.07
CA ASP A 458 -17.79 -4.86 -31.90
C ASP A 458 -17.86 -6.17 -31.08
N ILE A 459 -17.79 -6.08 -29.74
CA ILE A 459 -17.90 -7.25 -28.84
C ILE A 459 -19.31 -7.43 -28.27
N GLU A 460 -20.14 -6.40 -28.31
CA GLU A 460 -21.48 -6.34 -27.70
C GLU A 460 -22.42 -7.48 -28.15
N PRO A 461 -22.50 -7.87 -29.45
CA PRO A 461 -23.32 -9.01 -29.88
C PRO A 461 -22.93 -10.32 -29.19
N TRP A 462 -21.63 -10.56 -29.01
CA TRP A 462 -21.10 -11.77 -28.38
C TRP A 462 -21.31 -11.79 -26.86
N ARG A 463 -21.30 -10.60 -26.22
CA ARG A 463 -21.69 -10.47 -24.81
C ARG A 463 -23.15 -10.84 -24.63
N ASN A 464 -24.03 -10.37 -25.51
CA ASN A 464 -25.46 -10.67 -25.43
C ASN A 464 -25.75 -12.17 -25.60
N ILE A 465 -25.04 -12.84 -26.53
CA ILE A 465 -25.12 -14.29 -26.71
C ILE A 465 -24.65 -15.05 -25.46
N TRP A 466 -23.55 -14.63 -24.83
CA TRP A 466 -23.01 -15.27 -23.62
C TRP A 466 -23.91 -15.10 -22.39
N PHE A 467 -24.35 -13.86 -22.11
CA PHE A 467 -25.15 -13.55 -20.93
C PHE A 467 -26.64 -13.85 -21.10
N GLN A 468 -27.09 -14.20 -22.30
CA GLN A 468 -28.51 -14.33 -22.63
C GLN A 468 -29.30 -13.05 -22.29
N HIS A 469 -28.76 -11.88 -22.64
CA HIS A 469 -29.54 -10.65 -22.57
C HIS A 469 -30.65 -10.72 -23.62
N ALA A 470 -31.87 -10.95 -23.13
CA ALA A 470 -33.10 -10.93 -23.90
C ALA A 470 -33.47 -9.48 -24.24
N ASP A 471 -32.71 -8.85 -25.15
CA ASP A 471 -33.33 -7.87 -26.03
C ASP A 471 -33.80 -8.63 -27.26
N ASP A 472 -35.11 -8.55 -27.51
CA ASP A 472 -35.90 -9.31 -28.48
C ASP A 472 -35.44 -9.21 -29.96
N ASP A 473 -34.33 -8.52 -30.26
CA ASP A 473 -33.79 -8.31 -31.60
C ASP A 473 -32.69 -9.31 -32.04
N LEU A 474 -32.11 -10.12 -31.12
CA LEU A 474 -31.13 -11.18 -31.48
C LEU A 474 -31.78 -12.57 -31.69
N GLY A 475 -33.11 -12.67 -31.54
CA GLY A 475 -33.85 -13.91 -31.73
C GLY A 475 -33.79 -14.49 -33.15
N ASP A 476 -33.40 -13.67 -34.13
CA ASP A 476 -33.32 -14.03 -35.56
C ASP A 476 -31.88 -14.07 -36.12
N ASP A 477 -30.84 -13.90 -35.28
CA ASP A 477 -29.46 -14.06 -35.76
C ASP A 477 -29.17 -15.55 -36.02
N PRO A 478 -28.88 -15.97 -37.28
CA PRO A 478 -28.63 -17.37 -37.63
C PRO A 478 -27.47 -18.02 -36.85
N ILE A 479 -26.67 -17.22 -36.15
CA ILE A 479 -25.57 -17.62 -35.28
C ILE A 479 -26.08 -18.21 -33.94
N ASN A 480 -27.23 -17.76 -33.44
CA ASN A 480 -27.75 -18.10 -32.10
C ASN A 480 -28.56 -19.41 -32.06
N THR A 481 -27.92 -20.53 -32.40
CA THR A 481 -28.56 -21.85 -32.47
C THR A 481 -28.83 -22.46 -31.08
N GLN A 482 -29.84 -23.35 -30.98
CA GLN A 482 -30.15 -24.08 -29.75
C GLN A 482 -28.97 -24.93 -29.24
N ALA A 483 -28.16 -25.48 -30.15
CA ALA A 483 -26.96 -26.25 -29.81
C ALA A 483 -25.92 -25.36 -29.09
N LEU A 484 -25.62 -24.18 -29.64
CA LEU A 484 -24.74 -23.19 -29.00
C LEU A 484 -25.23 -22.84 -27.59
N GLN A 485 -26.52 -22.50 -27.46
CA GLN A 485 -27.12 -22.13 -26.18
C GLN A 485 -26.98 -23.24 -25.13
N SER A 486 -27.18 -24.50 -25.52
CA SER A 486 -27.02 -25.63 -24.58
C SER A 486 -25.58 -25.78 -24.08
N THR A 487 -24.59 -25.59 -24.96
CA THR A 487 -23.16 -25.67 -24.61
C THR A 487 -22.73 -24.51 -23.71
N LEU A 488 -23.16 -23.28 -24.02
CA LEU A 488 -22.88 -22.11 -23.19
C LEU A 488 -23.58 -22.18 -21.83
N GLN A 489 -24.79 -22.74 -21.76
CA GLN A 489 -25.48 -22.96 -20.48
C GLN A 489 -24.70 -23.94 -19.60
N ARG A 490 -24.24 -25.07 -20.16
CA ARG A 490 -23.42 -26.04 -19.43
C ARG A 490 -22.15 -25.39 -18.84
N LEU A 491 -21.47 -24.55 -19.62
CA LEU A 491 -20.28 -23.84 -19.15
C LEU A 491 -20.59 -22.87 -18.00
N ARG A 492 -21.70 -22.12 -18.10
CA ARG A 492 -22.16 -21.21 -17.04
C ARG A 492 -22.52 -21.94 -15.75
N ASP A 493 -23.27 -23.03 -15.85
CA ASP A 493 -23.64 -23.86 -14.70
C ASP A 493 -22.39 -24.43 -14.02
N LEU A 494 -21.43 -24.93 -14.81
CA LEU A 494 -20.15 -25.43 -14.28
C LEU A 494 -19.33 -24.35 -13.60
N ALA A 495 -19.26 -23.15 -14.18
CA ALA A 495 -18.58 -22.01 -13.59
C ALA A 495 -19.20 -21.60 -12.25
N GLU A 496 -20.54 -21.60 -12.17
CA GLU A 496 -21.27 -21.22 -10.95
C GLU A 496 -21.03 -22.18 -9.78
N HIS A 497 -20.82 -23.47 -10.07
CA HIS A 497 -20.56 -24.48 -9.04
C HIS A 497 -19.07 -24.64 -8.70
N LYS A 498 -18.16 -24.35 -9.64
CA LYS A 498 -16.71 -24.63 -9.49
C LYS A 498 -15.85 -23.40 -9.26
N MET A 499 -16.36 -22.18 -9.46
CA MET A 499 -15.55 -20.95 -9.39
C MET A 499 -16.02 -20.00 -8.28
N GLN A 500 -15.06 -19.28 -7.72
CA GLN A 500 -15.33 -18.08 -6.92
C GLN A 500 -15.73 -16.91 -7.86
N ALA A 501 -16.32 -15.86 -7.29
CA ALA A 501 -16.85 -14.71 -8.04
C ALA A 501 -15.83 -14.09 -9.03
N ILE A 502 -14.55 -13.98 -8.64
CA ILE A 502 -13.47 -13.45 -9.49
C ILE A 502 -13.23 -14.35 -10.71
N GLY A 503 -13.24 -15.66 -10.52
CA GLY A 503 -13.08 -16.60 -11.62
C GLY A 503 -14.23 -16.53 -12.62
N LYS A 504 -15.47 -16.44 -12.12
CA LYS A 504 -16.66 -16.23 -12.97
C LYS A 504 -16.53 -14.96 -13.80
N HIS A 505 -16.12 -13.85 -13.18
CA HIS A 505 -15.90 -12.58 -13.89
C HIS A 505 -14.87 -12.68 -15.02
N ARG A 506 -13.75 -13.40 -14.80
CA ARG A 506 -12.73 -13.64 -15.83
C ARG A 506 -13.26 -14.47 -17.00
N LEU A 507 -14.04 -15.51 -16.71
CA LEU A 507 -14.71 -16.30 -17.74
C LEU A 507 -15.70 -15.43 -18.54
N ASP A 508 -16.49 -14.63 -17.84
CA ASP A 508 -17.46 -13.70 -18.41
C ASP A 508 -16.83 -12.63 -19.33
N LYS A 509 -15.56 -12.28 -19.09
CA LYS A 509 -14.77 -11.39 -19.95
C LYS A 509 -14.14 -12.14 -21.13
N ALA A 510 -13.64 -13.35 -20.94
CA ALA A 510 -12.96 -14.13 -21.98
C ALA A 510 -13.93 -14.74 -23.00
N MET A 511 -15.11 -15.20 -22.58
CA MET A 511 -16.06 -15.91 -23.43
C MET A 511 -16.57 -15.10 -24.63
N PRO A 512 -16.96 -13.82 -24.50
CA PRO A 512 -17.34 -13.01 -25.64
C PRO A 512 -16.23 -12.90 -26.71
N LEU A 513 -14.98 -12.73 -26.26
CA LEU A 513 -13.82 -12.66 -27.16
C LEU A 513 -13.60 -13.99 -27.87
N LEU A 514 -13.71 -15.11 -27.14
CA LEU A 514 -13.61 -16.45 -27.71
C LEU A 514 -14.71 -16.71 -28.74
N LEU A 515 -15.96 -16.35 -28.45
CA LEU A 515 -17.09 -16.50 -29.37
C LEU A 515 -16.88 -15.68 -30.64
N LYS A 516 -16.42 -14.44 -30.51
CA LYS A 516 -16.05 -13.60 -31.66
C LYS A 516 -14.99 -14.26 -32.53
N ALA A 517 -13.92 -14.80 -31.93
CA ALA A 517 -12.87 -15.48 -32.67
C ALA A 517 -13.36 -16.79 -33.32
N LEU A 518 -14.20 -17.56 -32.62
CA LEU A 518 -14.80 -18.80 -33.14
C LEU A 518 -15.64 -18.55 -34.39
N TRP A 519 -16.36 -17.45 -34.46
CA TRP A 519 -17.19 -17.13 -35.62
C TRP A 519 -16.43 -16.56 -36.82
N GLN A 520 -15.10 -16.49 -36.73
CA GLN A 520 -14.22 -16.25 -37.87
C GLN A 520 -13.74 -17.56 -38.52
N CYS A 521 -14.07 -18.72 -37.94
CA CYS A 521 -13.72 -20.06 -38.41
C CYS A 521 -14.74 -20.64 -39.41
N GLU A 522 -14.34 -21.68 -40.15
CA GLU A 522 -15.23 -22.43 -41.04
C GLU A 522 -16.20 -23.33 -40.24
N GLN A 523 -15.76 -23.86 -39.09
CA GLN A 523 -16.54 -24.79 -38.25
C GLN A 523 -16.64 -24.33 -36.78
N PRO A 524 -17.40 -23.27 -36.47
CA PRO A 524 -17.43 -22.65 -35.14
C PRO A 524 -17.95 -23.58 -34.04
N LEU A 525 -19.04 -24.31 -34.30
CA LEU A 525 -19.68 -25.17 -33.28
C LEU A 525 -18.82 -26.40 -32.95
N GLU A 526 -18.23 -27.04 -33.96
CA GLU A 526 -17.34 -28.19 -33.75
C GLU A 526 -16.05 -27.76 -33.02
N THR A 527 -15.51 -26.58 -33.38
CA THR A 527 -14.34 -26.02 -32.70
C THR A 527 -14.65 -25.66 -31.25
N LEU A 528 -15.83 -25.11 -30.96
CA LEU A 528 -16.29 -24.84 -29.59
C LEU A 528 -16.38 -26.14 -28.78
N GLU A 529 -16.98 -27.20 -29.32
CA GLU A 529 -17.07 -28.50 -28.64
C GLU A 529 -15.68 -29.06 -28.28
N ARG A 530 -14.69 -28.88 -29.16
CA ARG A 530 -13.28 -29.25 -28.91
C ARG A 530 -12.61 -28.38 -27.83
N LEU A 531 -13.06 -27.14 -27.65
CA LEU A 531 -12.52 -26.21 -26.65
C LEU A 531 -13.18 -26.35 -25.26
N VAL A 532 -14.37 -26.95 -25.16
CA VAL A 532 -15.06 -27.15 -23.87
C VAL A 532 -14.16 -27.87 -22.84
N PRO A 533 -13.46 -28.98 -23.15
CA PRO A 533 -12.57 -29.64 -22.20
C PRO A 533 -11.45 -28.74 -21.69
N LEU A 534 -10.86 -27.90 -22.56
CA LEU A 534 -9.85 -26.91 -22.18
C LEU A 534 -10.45 -25.88 -21.23
N LEU A 535 -11.60 -25.30 -21.58
CA LEU A 535 -12.31 -24.33 -20.74
C LEU A 535 -12.59 -24.92 -19.35
N GLU A 536 -13.08 -26.16 -19.30
CA GLU A 536 -13.31 -26.91 -18.06
C GLU A 536 -12.03 -27.13 -17.24
N ALA A 537 -10.90 -27.41 -17.89
CA ALA A 537 -9.60 -27.59 -17.25
C ALA A 537 -9.04 -26.28 -16.67
N VAL A 538 -9.27 -25.14 -17.32
CA VAL A 538 -8.79 -23.83 -16.85
C VAL A 538 -9.72 -23.12 -15.87
N LEU A 539 -10.93 -23.64 -15.61
CA LEU A 539 -11.85 -23.06 -14.60
C LEU A 539 -11.21 -22.91 -13.21
N ARG A 540 -10.27 -23.81 -12.86
CA ARG A 540 -9.53 -23.75 -11.58
C ARG A 540 -8.23 -22.95 -11.65
N ARG A 541 -7.78 -22.57 -12.85
CA ARG A 541 -6.52 -21.86 -13.11
C ARG A 541 -6.83 -20.61 -13.92
N THR A 542 -7.47 -19.65 -13.27
CA THR A 542 -8.07 -18.49 -13.92
C THR A 542 -7.07 -17.56 -14.61
N ALA A 543 -5.77 -17.69 -14.34
CA ALA A 543 -4.68 -17.00 -15.04
C ALA A 543 -4.73 -17.21 -16.57
N TYR A 544 -5.07 -18.42 -17.02
CA TYR A 544 -5.19 -18.71 -18.46
C TYR A 544 -6.39 -18.01 -19.11
N LEU A 545 -7.50 -17.81 -18.37
CA LEU A 545 -8.63 -17.03 -18.87
C LEU A 545 -8.22 -15.57 -19.08
N VAL A 546 -7.41 -15.03 -18.17
CA VAL A 546 -6.87 -13.67 -18.32
C VAL A 546 -5.93 -13.59 -19.53
N LEU A 547 -5.03 -14.57 -19.71
CA LEU A 547 -4.16 -14.65 -20.90
C LEU A 547 -4.96 -14.57 -22.20
N LEU A 548 -6.04 -15.36 -22.30
CA LEU A 548 -6.90 -15.38 -23.48
C LEU A 548 -7.65 -14.05 -23.69
N SER A 549 -8.11 -13.41 -22.62
CA SER A 549 -8.80 -12.12 -22.73
C SER A 549 -7.85 -10.95 -23.06
N GLU A 550 -6.60 -11.02 -22.62
CA GLU A 550 -5.61 -9.94 -22.78
C GLU A 550 -4.77 -10.06 -24.05
N ASN A 551 -4.75 -11.23 -24.69
CA ASN A 551 -3.97 -11.48 -25.91
C ASN A 551 -4.89 -11.98 -27.04
N PRO A 552 -5.55 -11.07 -27.79
CA PRO A 552 -6.41 -11.43 -28.91
C PRO A 552 -5.70 -12.32 -29.94
N GLN A 553 -4.40 -12.10 -30.17
CA GLN A 553 -3.60 -12.93 -31.08
C GLN A 553 -3.47 -14.37 -30.57
N ALA A 554 -3.16 -14.58 -29.28
CA ALA A 554 -3.04 -15.92 -28.71
C ALA A 554 -4.38 -16.65 -28.72
N LEU A 555 -5.48 -15.94 -28.42
CA LEU A 555 -6.84 -16.46 -28.52
C LEU A 555 -7.20 -16.87 -29.97
N GLN A 556 -6.88 -16.04 -30.97
CA GLN A 556 -7.09 -16.38 -32.38
C GLN A 556 -6.28 -17.61 -32.80
N GLN A 557 -5.02 -17.72 -32.34
CA GLN A 557 -4.19 -18.89 -32.62
C GLN A 557 -4.73 -20.16 -31.95
N LEU A 558 -5.19 -20.06 -30.70
CA LEU A 558 -5.84 -21.17 -30.01
C LEU A 558 -7.02 -21.71 -30.84
N VAL A 559 -7.92 -20.81 -31.24
CA VAL A 559 -9.10 -21.16 -32.03
C VAL A 559 -8.69 -21.82 -33.35
N ARG A 560 -7.73 -21.23 -34.09
CA ARG A 560 -7.24 -21.76 -35.36
C ARG A 560 -6.62 -23.15 -35.23
N LEU A 561 -5.84 -23.39 -34.18
CA LEU A 561 -5.20 -24.70 -33.94
C LEU A 561 -6.23 -25.77 -33.57
N CYS A 562 -7.21 -25.42 -32.73
CA CYS A 562 -8.27 -26.33 -32.31
C CYS A 562 -9.26 -26.64 -33.44
N GLU A 563 -9.46 -25.71 -34.37
CA GLU A 563 -10.19 -25.95 -35.62
C GLU A 563 -9.43 -26.94 -36.52
N ALA A 564 -8.12 -26.69 -36.71
CA ALA A 564 -7.29 -27.49 -37.61
C ALA A 564 -7.02 -28.92 -37.10
N SER A 565 -6.95 -29.14 -35.78
CA SER A 565 -6.56 -30.42 -35.21
C SER A 565 -7.26 -30.77 -33.90
N PRO A 566 -8.05 -31.88 -33.85
CA PRO A 566 -8.62 -32.37 -32.60
C PRO A 566 -7.53 -32.90 -31.65
N TRP A 567 -6.40 -33.38 -32.17
CA TRP A 567 -5.27 -33.82 -31.36
C TRP A 567 -4.65 -32.65 -30.59
N ILE A 568 -4.45 -31.50 -31.24
CA ILE A 568 -3.92 -30.30 -30.56
C ILE A 568 -4.89 -29.81 -29.48
N ALA A 569 -6.20 -29.79 -29.78
CA ALA A 569 -7.22 -29.42 -28.80
C ALA A 569 -7.18 -30.34 -27.55
N GLN A 570 -7.01 -31.65 -27.76
CA GLN A 570 -6.84 -32.60 -26.65
C GLN A 570 -5.54 -32.35 -25.88
N SER A 571 -4.41 -32.18 -26.56
CA SER A 571 -3.11 -31.95 -25.93
C SER A 571 -3.08 -30.68 -25.07
N ILE A 572 -3.64 -29.56 -25.56
CA ILE A 572 -3.74 -28.31 -24.79
C ILE A 572 -4.71 -28.47 -23.61
N SER A 573 -5.78 -29.26 -23.76
CA SER A 573 -6.71 -29.54 -22.66
C SER A 573 -6.07 -30.37 -21.53
N GLU A 574 -5.24 -31.35 -21.88
CA GLU A 574 -4.49 -32.18 -20.92
C GLU A 574 -3.33 -31.41 -20.26
N ALA A 575 -2.72 -30.48 -20.99
CA ALA A 575 -1.64 -29.61 -20.50
C ALA A 575 -1.90 -28.13 -20.82
N PRO A 576 -2.77 -27.43 -20.04
CA PRO A 576 -3.12 -26.03 -20.32
C PRO A 576 -1.95 -25.04 -20.29
N ILE A 577 -0.82 -25.44 -19.72
CA ILE A 577 0.42 -24.65 -19.71
C ILE A 577 0.96 -24.37 -21.13
N LEU A 578 0.58 -25.17 -22.12
CA LEU A 578 0.91 -24.97 -23.53
C LEU A 578 0.27 -23.69 -24.11
N LEU A 579 -0.69 -23.08 -23.43
CA LEU A 579 -1.23 -21.77 -23.81
C LEU A 579 -0.17 -20.66 -23.80
N ASP A 580 0.89 -20.81 -22.99
CA ASP A 580 1.97 -19.84 -22.93
C ASP A 580 2.77 -19.81 -24.25
N GLU A 581 2.88 -20.93 -24.96
CA GLU A 581 3.57 -21.03 -26.26
C GLU A 581 2.79 -20.29 -27.37
N LEU A 582 1.49 -20.03 -27.18
CA LEU A 582 0.67 -19.25 -28.12
C LEU A 582 1.00 -17.75 -28.08
N LEU A 583 1.71 -17.28 -27.06
CA LEU A 583 2.19 -15.89 -26.96
C LEU A 583 3.32 -15.58 -27.94
N HIS A 584 3.95 -16.61 -28.51
CA HIS A 584 5.11 -16.48 -29.40
C HIS A 584 4.89 -17.19 -30.75
N PRO A 585 4.11 -16.60 -31.68
CA PRO A 585 3.75 -17.23 -32.96
C PRO A 585 4.95 -17.65 -33.82
N ALA A 586 6.10 -16.96 -33.68
CA ALA A 586 7.31 -17.25 -34.42
C ALA A 586 7.91 -18.63 -34.08
N HIS A 587 7.78 -19.09 -32.83
CA HIS A 587 8.30 -20.37 -32.36
C HIS A 587 7.35 -21.52 -32.68
N LEU A 588 6.04 -21.24 -32.64
CA LEU A 588 4.98 -22.23 -32.90
C LEU A 588 5.03 -22.82 -34.32
N TYR A 589 5.40 -22.03 -35.32
CA TYR A 589 5.41 -22.45 -36.73
C TYR A 589 6.80 -22.72 -37.31
N ASN A 590 7.87 -22.43 -36.58
CA ASN A 590 9.24 -22.70 -37.00
C ASN A 590 9.98 -23.52 -35.92
N PRO A 591 9.80 -24.85 -35.91
CA PRO A 591 10.51 -25.70 -34.97
C PRO A 591 12.03 -25.58 -35.18
N THR A 592 12.74 -25.29 -34.10
CA THR A 592 14.21 -25.23 -34.10
C THR A 592 14.82 -26.61 -34.36
N ASP A 593 16.01 -26.64 -34.96
CA ASP A 593 16.76 -27.88 -35.09
C ASP A 593 17.22 -28.40 -33.71
N LYS A 594 17.70 -29.65 -33.67
CA LYS A 594 18.11 -30.30 -32.40
C LYS A 594 19.07 -29.44 -31.58
N ARG A 595 19.98 -28.72 -32.26
CA ARG A 595 20.96 -27.86 -31.60
C ARG A 595 20.30 -26.62 -31.00
N GLY A 596 19.40 -25.96 -31.73
CA GLY A 596 18.61 -24.86 -31.19
C GLY A 596 17.74 -25.29 -30.01
N MET A 597 17.19 -26.51 -30.04
CA MET A 597 16.41 -27.05 -28.93
C MET A 597 17.27 -27.31 -27.67
N GLU A 598 18.52 -27.76 -27.83
CA GLU A 598 19.45 -27.93 -26.70
C GLU A 598 19.86 -26.58 -26.10
N GLU A 599 20.10 -25.57 -26.96
CA GLU A 599 20.47 -24.22 -26.54
C GLU A 599 19.32 -23.49 -25.81
N ASP A 600 18.07 -23.59 -26.30
CA ASP A 600 16.90 -22.98 -25.61
C ASP A 600 16.61 -23.66 -24.27
N LEU A 601 16.67 -24.99 -24.20
CA LEU A 601 16.50 -25.72 -22.93
C LEU A 601 17.56 -25.29 -21.90
N GLN A 602 18.82 -25.15 -22.32
CA GLN A 602 19.90 -24.67 -21.44
C GLN A 602 19.64 -23.25 -20.95
N GLN A 603 19.16 -22.34 -21.82
CA GLN A 603 18.82 -20.98 -21.40
C GLN A 603 17.67 -20.93 -20.40
N ARG A 604 16.65 -21.78 -20.57
CA ARG A 604 15.54 -21.88 -19.61
C ARG A 604 16.00 -22.43 -18.25
N LEU A 605 16.88 -23.44 -18.25
CA LEU A 605 17.42 -24.03 -17.03
C LEU A 605 18.41 -23.13 -16.29
N LEU A 606 19.11 -22.21 -16.97
CA LEU A 606 20.01 -21.23 -16.33
C LEU A 606 19.32 -20.28 -15.34
N ARG A 607 18.00 -20.14 -15.44
CA ARG A 607 17.18 -19.28 -14.57
C ARG A 607 16.67 -20.01 -13.33
N ILE A 608 16.92 -21.31 -13.22
CA ILE A 608 16.47 -22.18 -12.13
C ILE A 608 17.69 -22.53 -11.29
N ASP A 609 17.51 -22.57 -9.96
CA ASP A 609 18.60 -22.94 -9.06
C ASP A 609 19.11 -24.36 -9.40
N PRO A 610 20.43 -24.55 -9.62
CA PRO A 610 21.03 -25.87 -9.83
C PRO A 610 20.68 -26.91 -8.75
N LEU A 611 20.32 -26.46 -7.55
CA LEU A 611 19.98 -27.31 -6.40
C LEU A 611 18.48 -27.61 -6.27
N ASP A 612 17.61 -26.92 -7.02
CA ASP A 612 16.17 -27.18 -7.05
C ASP A 612 15.83 -28.22 -8.14
N LEU A 613 15.92 -29.49 -7.76
CA LEU A 613 15.69 -30.61 -8.67
C LEU A 613 14.25 -30.66 -9.18
N GLU A 614 13.27 -30.24 -8.37
CA GLU A 614 11.86 -30.29 -8.72
C GLU A 614 11.53 -29.25 -9.80
N GLU A 615 11.98 -28.01 -9.63
CA GLU A 615 11.79 -26.93 -10.62
C GLU A 615 12.51 -27.26 -11.95
N GLN A 616 13.70 -27.88 -11.89
CA GLN A 616 14.40 -28.34 -13.11
C GLN A 616 13.64 -29.44 -13.85
N MET A 617 13.12 -30.43 -13.13
CA MET A 617 12.36 -31.53 -13.74
C MET A 617 11.07 -31.02 -14.36
N ASP A 618 10.38 -30.08 -13.72
CA ASP A 618 9.15 -29.50 -14.26
C ASP A 618 9.42 -28.61 -15.47
N ALA A 619 10.50 -27.83 -15.48
CA ALA A 619 10.93 -27.07 -16.66
C ALA A 619 11.26 -27.99 -17.85
N MET A 620 11.95 -29.11 -17.61
CA MET A 620 12.24 -30.10 -18.65
C MET A 620 10.97 -30.80 -19.18
N ARG A 621 10.02 -31.15 -18.29
CA ARG A 621 8.73 -31.73 -18.69
C ARG A 621 7.89 -30.76 -19.50
N HIS A 622 7.84 -29.50 -19.07
CA HIS A 622 7.18 -28.43 -19.83
C HIS A 622 7.81 -28.33 -21.21
N TYR A 623 9.13 -28.17 -21.28
CA TYR A 623 9.85 -28.03 -22.54
C TYR A 623 9.61 -29.20 -23.49
N ALA A 624 9.62 -30.43 -22.97
CA ALA A 624 9.33 -31.62 -23.75
C ALA A 624 7.88 -31.65 -24.26
N SER A 625 6.91 -31.17 -23.48
CA SER A 625 5.51 -31.09 -23.90
C SER A 625 5.27 -29.99 -24.95
N ALA A 626 6.01 -28.88 -24.89
CA ALA A 626 5.92 -27.78 -25.87
C ALA A 626 6.47 -28.15 -27.26
N HIS A 627 7.30 -29.19 -27.35
CA HIS A 627 8.02 -29.56 -28.57
C HIS A 627 7.70 -30.99 -29.08
N LYS A 628 6.66 -31.63 -28.53
CA LYS A 628 6.12 -32.92 -29.01
C LYS A 628 5.01 -32.69 -30.02
#